data_AF-A0A7W8S0L8-F1
#
_entry.id   AF-A0A7W8S0L8-F1
#
_cell.length_a   1.000
_cell.length_b   1.000
_cell.length_c   1.000
_cell.angle_alpha   90.00
_cell.angle_beta   90.00
_cell.angle_gamma   90.00
#
_symmetry.space_group_name_H-M   'P 1'
#
loop_
_entity.id
_entity.type
_entity.pdbx_description
1 polymer ?
#
loop_
_entity_poly.entity_id
_entity_poly.type
_entity_poly.pdbx_seq_one_letter_code
_entity_poly.pdbx_strand_id
1 'polypeptide(L)'
;MDQALECVTALNFCEQAYLAANPDVAEAVRLGALRSGRSHFEVFGSAESHRRQDAQVAAQSRQERRKIIASVLRTDMPFSDDGKFFDFLSPDLRSQFDIYDSELAGSNLYDQDALSMIERHPSGIILDCGAGSRPAIYENVINFDITNYPSTDVRGVGEVLPFKDASFDGLLSLNVLEHVKDPFTAAKEILRVLKPGGDLVVVVPLTQPTHGYPHHYYNMTAEGILNLFGSAINVERVYVPESTSAIWSIYWIMSEWADGLDENALKEFKALTVEEILQGPPTLLDRSFVKQLSAKKNLDIASSTTVIAKRV
;
A
#
# COMPACT_ATOMS: atom_id res chain seq x y z
N MET A 1 -14.54 24.04 -31.76
CA MET A 1 -14.73 22.58 -31.76
C MET A 1 -15.25 22.27 -30.37
N ASP A 2 -16.47 21.77 -30.22
CA ASP A 2 -17.04 21.54 -28.88
C ASP A 2 -16.16 20.55 -28.11
N GLN A 3 -15.72 20.98 -26.93
CA GLN A 3 -14.84 20.22 -26.06
C GLN A 3 -15.65 19.04 -25.49
N ALA A 4 -15.28 17.81 -25.85
CA ALA A 4 -15.94 16.63 -25.28
C ALA A 4 -15.52 16.52 -23.80
N LEU A 5 -16.48 16.58 -22.88
CA LEU A 5 -16.23 16.61 -21.43
C LEU A 5 -16.65 15.28 -20.77
N GLU A 6 -15.75 14.70 -19.97
CA GLU A 6 -16.04 13.53 -19.13
C GLU A 6 -16.10 13.89 -17.63
N CYS A 7 -16.81 13.08 -16.83
CA CYS A 7 -16.87 13.28 -15.37
C CYS A 7 -15.53 12.91 -14.72
N VAL A 8 -15.09 13.74 -13.77
CA VAL A 8 -13.82 13.56 -13.06
C VAL A 8 -14.05 12.80 -11.75
N THR A 9 -13.20 11.84 -11.49
CA THR A 9 -13.11 11.00 -10.30
C THR A 9 -11.66 10.96 -9.85
N ALA A 10 -11.41 10.54 -8.61
CA ALA A 10 -10.03 10.41 -8.13
C ALA A 10 -9.18 9.38 -8.91
N LEU A 11 -9.83 8.39 -9.55
CA LEU A 11 -9.21 7.34 -10.35
C LEU A 11 -8.96 7.71 -11.82
N ASN A 12 -9.64 8.73 -12.37
CA ASN A 12 -9.44 9.17 -13.75
C ASN A 12 -8.98 10.63 -13.87
N PHE A 13 -8.69 11.30 -12.74
CA PHE A 13 -8.21 12.67 -12.70
C PHE A 13 -6.96 12.84 -13.56
N CYS A 14 -6.98 13.83 -14.45
CA CYS A 14 -5.82 14.28 -15.20
C CYS A 14 -5.64 15.77 -14.98
N GLU A 15 -4.47 16.20 -14.50
CA GLU A 15 -4.19 17.59 -14.16
C GLU A 15 -4.40 18.49 -15.38
N GLN A 16 -3.80 18.12 -16.50
CA GLN A 16 -3.88 18.88 -17.74
C GLN A 16 -5.32 18.98 -18.26
N ALA A 17 -6.09 17.88 -18.24
CA ALA A 17 -7.47 17.85 -18.71
C ALA A 17 -8.41 18.66 -17.79
N TYR A 18 -8.13 18.62 -16.48
CA TYR A 18 -8.89 19.35 -15.48
C TYR A 18 -8.67 20.85 -15.60
N LEU A 19 -7.41 21.30 -15.67
CA LEU A 19 -7.08 22.71 -15.85
C LEU A 19 -7.56 23.26 -17.20
N ALA A 20 -7.51 22.45 -18.27
CA ALA A 20 -8.05 22.84 -19.57
C ALA A 20 -9.57 23.08 -19.55
N ALA A 21 -10.31 22.36 -18.70
CA ALA A 21 -11.76 22.49 -18.54
C ALA A 21 -12.17 23.53 -17.48
N ASN A 22 -11.26 23.98 -16.62
CA ASN A 22 -11.52 24.93 -15.53
C ASN A 22 -10.50 26.09 -15.56
N PRO A 23 -10.66 27.08 -16.46
CA PRO A 23 -9.67 28.16 -16.66
C PRO A 23 -9.44 29.05 -15.43
N ASP A 24 -10.44 29.20 -14.57
CA ASP A 24 -10.33 29.91 -13.30
C ASP A 24 -9.38 29.19 -12.33
N VAL A 25 -9.47 27.86 -12.26
CA VAL A 25 -8.54 27.03 -11.48
C VAL A 25 -7.15 27.08 -12.09
N ALA A 26 -7.04 26.99 -13.42
CA ALA A 26 -5.76 27.09 -14.12
C ALA A 26 -5.04 28.41 -13.84
N GLU A 27 -5.78 29.53 -13.83
CA GLU A 27 -5.22 30.84 -13.49
C GLU A 27 -4.78 30.91 -12.02
N ALA A 28 -5.57 30.37 -11.09
CA ALA A 28 -5.21 30.32 -9.67
C ALA A 28 -3.95 29.47 -9.41
N VAL A 29 -3.78 28.34 -10.10
CA VAL A 29 -2.55 27.54 -10.05
C VAL A 29 -1.37 28.33 -10.63
N ARG A 30 -1.55 28.97 -11.79
CA ARG A 30 -0.51 29.78 -12.45
C ARG A 30 -0.05 30.96 -11.58
N LEU A 31 -0.95 31.58 -10.83
CA LEU A 31 -0.67 32.66 -9.88
C LEU A 31 -0.14 32.17 -8.53
N GLY A 32 -0.07 30.85 -8.30
CA GLY A 32 0.40 30.25 -7.04
C GLY A 32 -0.62 30.33 -5.90
N ALA A 33 -1.87 30.72 -6.17
CA ALA A 33 -2.95 30.73 -5.18
C ALA A 33 -3.45 29.31 -4.84
N LEU A 34 -3.28 28.37 -5.78
CA LEU A 34 -3.52 26.95 -5.59
C LEU A 34 -2.26 26.16 -5.95
N ARG A 35 -2.05 25.04 -5.26
CA ARG A 35 -0.89 24.19 -5.48
C ARG A 35 -0.95 23.46 -6.82
N SER A 36 -2.14 22.96 -7.15
CA SER A 36 -2.43 22.21 -8.37
C SER A 36 -3.94 22.10 -8.59
N GLY A 37 -4.36 21.74 -9.80
CA GLY A 37 -5.72 21.31 -10.12
C GLY A 37 -6.16 20.13 -9.25
N ARG A 38 -5.27 19.18 -8.96
CA ARG A 38 -5.50 18.07 -8.02
C ARG A 38 -5.90 18.59 -6.64
N SER A 39 -5.13 19.52 -6.08
CA SER A 39 -5.41 20.08 -4.74
C SER A 39 -6.78 20.75 -4.69
N HIS A 40 -7.17 21.43 -5.77
CA HIS A 40 -8.50 22.00 -5.90
C HIS A 40 -9.58 20.92 -5.99
N PHE A 41 -9.37 19.89 -6.81
CA PHE A 41 -10.31 18.78 -6.98
C PHE A 41 -10.53 18.03 -5.66
N GLU A 42 -9.49 17.78 -4.88
CA GLU A 42 -9.61 17.06 -3.62
C GLU A 42 -10.44 17.84 -2.58
N VAL A 43 -10.25 19.15 -2.50
CA VAL A 43 -10.94 20.03 -1.53
C VAL A 43 -12.37 20.36 -1.96
N PHE A 44 -12.60 20.67 -3.24
CA PHE A 44 -13.86 21.23 -3.73
C PHE A 44 -14.60 20.31 -4.71
N GLY A 45 -13.86 19.50 -5.47
CA GLY A 45 -14.41 18.68 -6.56
C GLY A 45 -14.86 17.28 -6.16
N SER A 46 -14.25 16.68 -5.13
CA SER A 46 -14.53 15.30 -4.69
C SER A 46 -15.94 15.12 -4.14
N ALA A 47 -16.56 16.19 -3.63
CA ALA A 47 -17.94 16.21 -3.15
C ALA A 47 -18.99 16.56 -4.23
N GLU A 48 -18.57 17.06 -5.40
CA GLU A 48 -19.47 17.51 -6.47
C GLU A 48 -19.41 16.55 -7.67
N SER A 49 -20.43 15.69 -7.85
CA SER A 49 -20.58 14.75 -8.98
C SER A 49 -20.70 15.39 -10.38
N HIS A 50 -20.39 16.68 -10.51
CA HIS A 50 -20.67 17.50 -11.69
C HIS A 50 -19.43 18.11 -12.34
N ARG A 51 -18.24 17.97 -11.72
CA ARG A 51 -17.00 18.50 -12.29
C ARG A 51 -16.54 17.66 -13.49
N ARG A 52 -16.10 18.36 -14.54
CA ARG A 52 -15.69 17.74 -15.80
C ARG A 52 -14.26 18.07 -16.19
N GLN A 53 -13.66 17.18 -16.95
CA GLN A 53 -12.37 17.37 -17.61
C GLN A 53 -12.50 17.14 -19.11
N ASP A 54 -11.56 17.66 -19.88
CA ASP A 54 -11.48 17.40 -21.32
C ASP A 54 -11.17 15.92 -21.59
N ALA A 55 -12.11 15.20 -22.20
CA ALA A 55 -12.01 13.76 -22.44
C ALA A 55 -10.91 13.40 -23.45
N GLN A 56 -10.62 14.27 -24.42
CA GLN A 56 -9.56 14.03 -25.40
C GLN A 56 -8.18 14.21 -24.76
N VAL A 57 -8.01 15.27 -23.97
CA VAL A 57 -6.77 15.51 -23.22
C VAL A 57 -6.54 14.39 -22.20
N ALA A 58 -7.58 13.97 -21.48
CA ALA A 58 -7.47 12.87 -20.51
C ALA A 58 -7.10 11.54 -21.19
N ALA A 59 -7.68 11.23 -22.35
CA ALA A 59 -7.32 10.03 -23.11
C ALA A 59 -5.86 10.06 -23.59
N GLN A 60 -5.38 11.22 -24.05
CA GLN A 60 -3.99 11.41 -24.45
C GLN A 60 -3.03 11.23 -23.26
N SER A 61 -3.36 11.81 -22.10
CA SER A 61 -2.56 11.65 -20.88
C SER A 61 -2.47 10.18 -20.44
N ARG A 62 -3.60 9.44 -20.46
CA ARG A 62 -3.61 7.99 -20.19
C ARG A 62 -2.71 7.22 -21.16
N GLN A 63 -2.72 7.55 -22.44
CA GLN A 63 -1.84 6.92 -23.43
C GLN A 63 -0.36 7.22 -23.17
N GLU A 64 -0.02 8.46 -22.80
CA GLU A 64 1.35 8.85 -22.49
C GLU A 64 1.87 8.17 -21.23
N ARG A 65 1.04 8.11 -20.17
CA ARG A 65 1.34 7.33 -18.96
C ARG A 65 1.67 5.87 -19.29
N ARG A 66 0.90 5.23 -20.17
CA ARG A 66 1.18 3.85 -20.61
C ARG A 66 2.53 3.71 -21.32
N LYS A 67 2.97 4.70 -22.09
CA LYS A 67 4.31 4.69 -22.72
C LYS A 67 5.41 4.82 -21.67
N ILE A 68 5.21 5.67 -20.66
CA ILE A 68 6.15 5.81 -19.53
C ILE A 68 6.29 4.47 -18.82
N ILE A 69 5.18 3.81 -18.48
CA ILE A 69 5.20 2.47 -17.86
C ILE A 69 5.95 1.48 -18.75
N ALA A 70 5.58 1.38 -20.04
CA ALA A 70 6.23 0.47 -20.97
C ALA A 70 7.75 0.73 -21.12
N SER A 71 8.21 1.97 -20.93
CA SER A 71 9.63 2.32 -21.02
C SER A 71 10.50 1.71 -19.92
N VAL A 72 9.91 1.44 -18.74
CA VAL A 72 10.61 0.87 -17.58
C VAL A 72 10.43 -0.64 -17.44
N LEU A 73 9.52 -1.26 -18.21
CA LEU A 73 9.28 -2.70 -18.16
C LEU A 73 10.42 -3.52 -18.77
N ARG A 74 10.71 -4.67 -18.17
CA ARG A 74 11.57 -5.70 -18.74
C ARG A 74 10.95 -6.28 -20.01
N THR A 75 11.78 -6.51 -21.01
CA THR A 75 11.36 -7.10 -22.30
C THR A 75 11.70 -8.59 -22.41
N ASP A 76 12.44 -9.13 -21.44
CA ASP A 76 12.85 -10.54 -21.35
C ASP A 76 11.89 -11.39 -20.51
N MET A 77 10.79 -10.80 -20.02
CA MET A 77 9.74 -11.48 -19.27
C MET A 77 8.44 -11.52 -20.08
N PRO A 78 7.74 -12.67 -20.12
CA PRO A 78 6.43 -12.75 -20.76
C PRO A 78 5.39 -11.98 -19.93
N PHE A 79 4.51 -11.26 -20.63
CA PHE A 79 3.36 -10.58 -20.01
C PHE A 79 2.18 -10.54 -20.98
N SER A 80 0.98 -10.31 -20.45
CA SER A 80 -0.20 -9.94 -21.24
C SER A 80 -0.59 -8.48 -21.02
N ASP A 81 -1.18 -7.87 -22.03
CA ASP A 81 -1.66 -6.49 -21.99
C ASP A 81 -3.09 -6.42 -22.56
N ASP A 82 -4.06 -6.05 -21.71
CA ASP A 82 -5.47 -5.89 -22.08
C ASP A 82 -5.86 -4.42 -22.35
N GLY A 83 -4.87 -3.52 -22.35
CA GLY A 83 -5.04 -2.07 -22.47
C GLY A 83 -5.32 -1.35 -21.15
N LYS A 84 -5.56 -2.07 -20.04
CA LYS A 84 -5.75 -1.49 -18.71
C LYS A 84 -4.47 -1.55 -17.89
N PHE A 85 -3.84 -2.71 -17.80
CA PHE A 85 -2.60 -2.92 -17.05
C PHE A 85 -1.70 -3.94 -17.77
N PHE A 86 -0.44 -4.03 -17.34
CA PHE A 86 0.51 -5.05 -17.81
C PHE A 86 0.57 -6.21 -16.82
N ASP A 87 0.18 -7.42 -17.21
CA ASP A 87 0.15 -8.60 -16.34
C ASP A 87 1.37 -9.49 -16.53
N PHE A 88 2.30 -9.48 -15.57
CA PHE A 88 3.47 -10.37 -15.54
C PHE A 88 3.25 -11.62 -14.67
N LEU A 89 2.04 -11.88 -14.15
CA LEU A 89 1.75 -13.08 -13.37
C LEU A 89 1.52 -14.30 -14.27
N SER A 90 2.62 -14.92 -14.69
CA SER A 90 2.59 -16.20 -15.42
C SER A 90 1.98 -17.32 -14.57
N PRO A 91 1.47 -18.42 -15.20
CA PRO A 91 1.03 -19.61 -14.47
C PRO A 91 2.10 -20.18 -13.53
N ASP A 92 3.38 -20.11 -13.93
CA ASP A 92 4.50 -20.58 -13.11
C ASP A 92 4.69 -19.72 -11.86
N LEU A 93 4.65 -18.39 -12.00
CA LEU A 93 4.74 -17.48 -10.85
C LEU A 93 3.53 -17.65 -9.92
N ARG A 94 2.33 -17.80 -10.48
CA ARG A 94 1.12 -18.08 -9.68
C ARG A 94 1.27 -19.36 -8.87
N SER A 95 1.80 -20.42 -9.48
CA SER A 95 2.05 -21.68 -8.77
C SER A 95 3.19 -21.59 -7.77
N GLN A 96 4.25 -20.84 -8.05
CA GLN A 96 5.43 -20.74 -7.19
C GLN A 96 5.14 -19.96 -5.89
N PHE A 97 4.32 -18.92 -6.01
CA PHE A 97 4.00 -17.99 -4.92
C PHE A 97 2.60 -18.20 -4.33
N ASP A 98 1.94 -19.31 -4.68
CA ASP A 98 0.61 -19.69 -4.15
C ASP A 98 -0.44 -18.58 -4.33
N ILE A 99 -0.48 -17.98 -5.54
CA ILE A 99 -1.32 -16.82 -5.86
C ILE A 99 -2.67 -17.26 -6.39
N TYR A 100 -3.74 -16.84 -5.71
CA TYR A 100 -5.12 -17.03 -6.12
C TYR A 100 -5.78 -15.66 -6.34
N ASP A 101 -6.72 -15.59 -7.29
CA ASP A 101 -7.51 -14.37 -7.46
C ASP A 101 -8.40 -14.22 -6.22
N SER A 102 -8.12 -13.19 -5.43
CA SER A 102 -8.74 -12.96 -4.12
C SER A 102 -9.74 -11.82 -4.14
N GLU A 103 -10.48 -11.69 -3.04
CA GLU A 103 -11.17 -10.44 -2.75
C GLU A 103 -10.15 -9.30 -2.61
N LEU A 104 -10.56 -8.12 -3.08
CA LEU A 104 -9.78 -6.90 -3.02
C LEU A 104 -9.55 -6.52 -1.55
N ALA A 105 -8.29 -6.32 -1.16
CA ALA A 105 -7.97 -5.79 0.17
C ALA A 105 -8.48 -4.34 0.31
N GLY A 106 -8.57 -3.89 1.57
CA GLY A 106 -9.00 -2.53 1.90
C GLY A 106 -8.18 -1.45 1.20
N SER A 107 -8.80 -0.28 1.00
CA SER A 107 -8.13 0.88 0.42
C SER A 107 -7.34 1.63 1.47
N ASN A 108 -6.07 1.91 1.16
CA ASN A 108 -5.17 2.69 2.01
C ASN A 108 -4.77 3.99 1.31
N LEU A 109 -4.90 5.10 2.03
CA LEU A 109 -4.41 6.41 1.59
C LEU A 109 -2.89 6.48 1.72
N TYR A 110 -2.25 7.33 0.91
CA TYR A 110 -0.88 7.73 1.16
C TYR A 110 -0.81 8.62 2.40
N ASP A 111 0.21 8.39 3.23
CA ASP A 111 0.54 9.29 4.32
C ASP A 111 1.36 10.50 3.82
N GLN A 112 1.71 11.40 4.73
CA GLN A 112 2.44 12.62 4.39
C GLN A 112 3.85 12.36 3.88
N ASP A 113 4.53 11.29 4.29
CA ASP A 113 5.88 10.98 3.80
C ASP A 113 5.82 10.48 2.35
N ALA A 114 4.86 9.60 2.03
CA ALA A 114 4.61 9.14 0.67
C ALA A 114 4.20 10.31 -0.24
N LEU A 115 3.26 11.15 0.19
CA LEU A 115 2.84 12.34 -0.55
C LEU A 115 4.01 13.32 -0.75
N SER A 116 4.82 13.56 0.28
CA SER A 116 6.01 14.43 0.17
C SER A 116 7.04 13.87 -0.81
N MET A 117 7.21 12.54 -0.88
CA MET A 117 8.07 11.92 -1.89
C MET A 117 7.52 12.11 -3.30
N ILE A 118 6.22 11.88 -3.50
CA ILE A 118 5.54 12.11 -4.79
C ILE A 118 5.73 13.54 -5.28
N GLU A 119 5.63 14.50 -4.37
CA GLU A 119 5.73 15.92 -4.68
C GLU A 119 7.17 16.41 -4.94
N ARG A 120 8.18 15.77 -4.33
CA ARG A 120 9.61 16.07 -4.57
C ARG A 120 10.10 15.59 -5.94
N HIS A 121 9.40 14.64 -6.56
CA HIS A 121 9.74 14.07 -7.87
C HIS A 121 8.70 14.37 -8.95
N PRO A 122 8.38 15.64 -9.26
CA PRO A 122 7.32 15.99 -10.21
C PRO A 122 7.62 15.52 -11.65
N SER A 123 8.88 15.24 -11.97
CA SER A 123 9.31 14.70 -13.27
C SER A 123 10.00 13.33 -13.15
N GLY A 124 10.10 12.80 -11.94
CA GLY A 124 10.66 11.47 -11.68
C GLY A 124 9.58 10.38 -11.82
N ILE A 125 10.00 9.12 -11.79
CA ILE A 125 9.10 7.97 -11.79
C ILE A 125 9.20 7.28 -10.43
N ILE A 126 8.07 7.13 -9.75
CA ILE A 126 7.96 6.44 -8.47
C ILE A 126 7.28 5.09 -8.68
N LEU A 127 7.79 4.06 -8.00
CA LEU A 127 7.11 2.78 -7.88
C LEU A 127 6.37 2.70 -6.55
N ASP A 128 5.06 2.46 -6.56
CA ASP A 128 4.34 1.97 -5.39
C ASP A 128 4.27 0.43 -5.48
N CYS A 129 5.13 -0.24 -4.73
CA CYS A 129 5.33 -1.69 -4.78
C CYS A 129 4.45 -2.39 -3.75
N GLY A 130 3.32 -2.93 -4.20
CA GLY A 130 2.23 -3.43 -3.36
C GLY A 130 1.22 -2.33 -3.05
N ALA A 131 0.75 -1.66 -4.11
CA ALA A 131 -0.07 -0.46 -4.00
C ALA A 131 -1.45 -0.71 -3.36
N GLY A 132 -1.95 -1.95 -3.42
CA GLY A 132 -3.31 -2.28 -3.03
C GLY A 132 -4.36 -1.47 -3.79
N SER A 133 -5.50 -1.24 -3.15
CA SER A 133 -6.51 -0.33 -3.67
C SER A 133 -6.16 1.13 -3.35
N ARG A 134 -5.65 1.87 -4.35
CA ARG A 134 -5.46 3.32 -4.22
C ARG A 134 -6.71 4.06 -4.69
N PRO A 135 -7.28 4.97 -3.88
CA PRO A 135 -8.47 5.71 -4.28
C PRO A 135 -8.14 6.85 -5.27
N ALA A 136 -6.85 7.20 -5.40
CA ALA A 136 -6.35 8.24 -6.27
C ALA A 136 -5.12 7.76 -7.06
N ILE A 137 -5.06 8.12 -8.34
CA ILE A 137 -3.87 7.91 -9.19
C ILE A 137 -3.06 9.21 -9.28
N TYR A 138 -1.74 9.10 -9.11
CA TYR A 138 -0.79 10.19 -9.31
C TYR A 138 0.00 9.93 -10.61
N GLU A 139 0.16 10.97 -11.43
CA GLU A 139 0.69 10.82 -12.80
C GLU A 139 2.13 10.26 -12.83
N ASN A 140 2.93 10.56 -11.81
CA ASN A 140 4.33 10.14 -11.66
C ASN A 140 4.53 8.86 -10.82
N VAL A 141 3.44 8.23 -10.33
CA VAL A 141 3.51 6.98 -9.56
C VAL A 141 3.02 5.83 -10.42
N ILE A 142 3.78 4.76 -10.55
CA ILE A 142 3.37 3.49 -11.16
C ILE A 142 2.91 2.56 -10.04
N ASN A 143 1.64 2.13 -10.08
CA ASN A 143 1.08 1.23 -9.08
C ASN A 143 1.32 -0.23 -9.49
N PHE A 144 2.12 -0.93 -8.70
CA PHE A 144 2.42 -2.34 -8.86
C PHE A 144 1.73 -3.17 -7.78
N ASP A 145 1.02 -4.23 -8.16
CA ASP A 145 0.38 -5.11 -7.18
C ASP A 145 0.17 -6.53 -7.71
N ILE A 146 0.07 -7.51 -6.81
CA ILE A 146 -0.26 -8.89 -7.18
C ILE A 146 -1.73 -9.03 -7.60
N THR A 147 -2.60 -8.16 -7.08
CA THR A 147 -4.03 -8.14 -7.30
C THR A 147 -4.42 -7.04 -8.29
N ASN A 148 -5.48 -7.32 -9.08
CA ASN A 148 -6.00 -6.37 -10.06
C ASN A 148 -7.01 -5.41 -9.41
N TYR A 149 -6.52 -4.27 -8.93
CA TYR A 149 -7.36 -3.16 -8.47
C TYR A 149 -7.65 -2.18 -9.63
N PRO A 150 -8.71 -1.36 -9.54
CA PRO A 150 -8.95 -0.30 -10.52
C PRO A 150 -7.77 0.66 -10.73
N SER A 151 -6.89 0.79 -9.74
CA SER A 151 -5.69 1.64 -9.77
C SER A 151 -4.42 0.93 -10.26
N THR A 152 -4.44 -0.38 -10.50
CA THR A 152 -3.25 -1.17 -10.84
C THR A 152 -2.76 -0.86 -12.25
N ASP A 153 -1.47 -0.52 -12.39
CA ASP A 153 -0.82 -0.31 -13.68
C ASP A 153 -0.06 -1.56 -14.16
N VAL A 154 0.59 -2.27 -13.22
CA VAL A 154 1.40 -3.46 -13.50
C VAL A 154 1.13 -4.52 -12.45
N ARG A 155 0.97 -5.78 -12.87
CA ARG A 155 0.85 -6.93 -11.96
C ARG A 155 2.08 -7.81 -11.98
N GLY A 156 2.45 -8.34 -10.82
CA GLY A 156 3.57 -9.26 -10.66
C GLY A 156 3.81 -9.62 -9.20
N VAL A 157 4.98 -10.20 -8.93
CA VAL A 157 5.44 -10.54 -7.57
C VAL A 157 6.63 -9.68 -7.16
N GLY A 158 6.70 -9.31 -5.87
CA GLY A 158 7.77 -8.45 -5.36
C GLY A 158 9.17 -9.10 -5.43
N GLU A 159 9.22 -10.44 -5.36
CA GLU A 159 10.46 -11.21 -5.49
C GLU A 159 11.01 -11.30 -6.92
N VAL A 160 10.24 -10.89 -7.93
CA VAL A 160 10.64 -10.90 -9.35
C VAL A 160 10.01 -9.70 -10.06
N LEU A 161 10.55 -8.51 -9.81
CA LEU A 161 9.97 -7.27 -10.32
C LEU A 161 10.13 -7.17 -11.85
N PRO A 162 9.07 -6.85 -12.59
CA PRO A 162 9.08 -6.78 -14.06
C PRO A 162 9.67 -5.48 -14.61
N PHE A 163 10.54 -4.81 -13.85
CA PHE A 163 11.12 -3.52 -14.19
C PHE A 163 12.62 -3.62 -14.45
N LYS A 164 13.13 -2.77 -15.34
CA LYS A 164 14.57 -2.66 -15.63
C LYS A 164 15.32 -2.11 -14.41
N ASP A 165 16.60 -2.41 -14.35
CA ASP A 165 17.50 -1.87 -13.32
C ASP A 165 17.49 -0.34 -13.32
N ALA A 166 17.60 0.28 -12.15
CA ALA A 166 17.72 1.73 -11.96
C ALA A 166 16.69 2.55 -12.77
N SER A 167 15.42 2.15 -12.73
CA SER A 167 14.33 2.80 -13.44
C SER A 167 13.63 3.89 -12.62
N PHE A 168 13.61 3.77 -11.29
CA PHE A 168 12.79 4.60 -10.42
C PHE A 168 13.60 5.61 -9.62
N ASP A 169 13.08 6.84 -9.53
CA ASP A 169 13.63 7.93 -8.72
C ASP A 169 13.18 7.83 -7.25
N GLY A 170 12.06 7.15 -7.00
CA GLY A 170 11.59 6.82 -5.66
C GLY A 170 10.82 5.50 -5.61
N LEU A 171 10.78 4.86 -4.45
CA LEU A 171 10.04 3.62 -4.23
C LEU A 171 9.30 3.63 -2.89
N LEU A 172 8.03 3.27 -2.93
CA LEU A 172 7.17 3.04 -1.77
C LEU A 172 6.94 1.54 -1.60
N SER A 173 7.05 1.04 -0.37
CA SER A 173 6.59 -0.30 0.02
C SER A 173 5.88 -0.17 1.36
N LEU A 174 4.54 -0.10 1.32
CA LEU A 174 3.73 0.35 2.46
C LEU A 174 2.82 -0.78 2.97
N ASN A 175 3.24 -1.48 4.02
CA ASN A 175 2.56 -2.66 4.56
C ASN A 175 2.46 -3.80 3.51
N VAL A 176 3.63 -4.21 3.01
CA VAL A 176 3.75 -5.18 1.92
C VAL A 176 4.71 -6.31 2.27
N LEU A 177 5.90 -6.00 2.81
CA LEU A 177 6.97 -6.99 3.03
C LEU A 177 6.61 -8.05 4.08
N GLU A 178 5.63 -7.79 4.96
CA GLU A 178 5.02 -8.77 5.85
C GLU A 178 4.28 -9.90 5.12
N HIS A 179 3.78 -9.62 3.91
CA HIS A 179 3.00 -10.54 3.07
C HIS A 179 3.86 -11.24 2.01
N VAL A 180 5.13 -10.86 1.89
CA VAL A 180 6.09 -11.44 0.94
C VAL A 180 6.74 -12.67 1.58
N LYS A 181 6.85 -13.77 0.82
CA LYS A 181 7.37 -15.05 1.34
C LYS A 181 8.88 -14.97 1.61
N ASP A 182 9.62 -14.37 0.67
CA ASP A 182 11.04 -14.05 0.81
C ASP A 182 11.29 -12.52 0.73
N PRO A 183 11.17 -11.81 1.86
CA PRO A 183 11.34 -10.36 1.90
C PRO A 183 12.78 -9.93 1.58
N PHE A 184 13.78 -10.81 1.74
CA PHE A 184 15.16 -10.50 1.37
C PHE A 184 15.35 -10.46 -0.14
N THR A 185 14.70 -11.37 -0.87
CA THR A 185 14.72 -11.35 -2.33
C THR A 185 13.93 -10.16 -2.87
N ALA A 186 12.75 -9.86 -2.30
CA ALA A 186 12.01 -8.65 -2.68
C ALA A 186 12.79 -7.36 -2.40
N ALA A 187 13.48 -7.26 -1.26
CA ALA A 187 14.32 -6.11 -0.94
C ALA A 187 15.47 -5.92 -1.95
N LYS A 188 16.07 -7.02 -2.44
CA LYS A 188 17.09 -6.95 -3.51
C LYS A 188 16.50 -6.45 -4.82
N GLU A 189 15.30 -6.89 -5.20
CA GLU A 189 14.61 -6.40 -6.39
C GLU A 189 14.24 -4.92 -6.27
N ILE A 190 13.74 -4.48 -5.10
CA ILE A 190 13.50 -3.08 -4.77
C ILE A 190 14.78 -2.25 -5.01
N LEU A 191 15.92 -2.68 -4.46
CA LEU A 191 17.20 -2.01 -4.66
C LEU A 191 17.69 -2.04 -6.12
N ARG A 192 17.42 -3.13 -6.85
CA ARG A 192 17.81 -3.26 -8.25
C ARG A 192 17.08 -2.25 -9.13
N VAL A 193 15.78 -2.07 -8.92
CA VAL A 193 14.95 -1.19 -9.76
C VAL A 193 15.04 0.28 -9.34
N LEU A 194 15.41 0.56 -8.09
CA LEU A 194 15.66 1.90 -7.60
C LEU A 194 16.99 2.45 -8.17
N LYS A 195 16.99 3.69 -8.62
CA LYS A 195 18.23 4.38 -9.06
C LYS A 195 19.19 4.57 -7.88
N PRO A 196 20.51 4.55 -8.10
CA PRO A 196 21.45 5.03 -7.10
C PRO A 196 21.11 6.45 -6.65
N GLY A 197 20.90 6.64 -5.34
CA GLY A 197 20.46 7.92 -4.77
C GLY A 197 18.95 8.19 -4.86
N GLY A 198 18.15 7.23 -5.33
CA GLY A 198 16.70 7.30 -5.29
C GLY A 198 16.14 7.19 -3.86
N ASP A 199 14.95 7.76 -3.66
CA ASP A 199 14.27 7.74 -2.36
C ASP A 199 13.61 6.38 -2.08
N LEU A 200 13.63 5.93 -0.84
CA LEU A 200 12.98 4.69 -0.41
C LEU A 200 12.16 4.93 0.86
N VAL A 201 10.87 4.61 0.81
CA VAL A 201 9.98 4.59 1.98
C VAL A 201 9.46 3.17 2.16
N VAL A 202 9.73 2.59 3.33
CA VAL A 202 9.31 1.22 3.68
C VAL A 202 8.59 1.25 5.02
N VAL A 203 7.41 0.65 5.06
CA VAL A 203 6.60 0.48 6.26
C VAL A 203 6.22 -0.99 6.37
N VAL A 204 6.50 -1.59 7.54
CA VAL A 204 6.15 -2.98 7.86
C VAL A 204 5.67 -3.01 9.30
N PRO A 205 4.55 -3.69 9.62
CA PRO A 205 3.99 -3.71 10.96
C PRO A 205 4.86 -4.53 11.93
N LEU A 206 4.85 -4.11 13.20
CA LEU A 206 5.48 -4.84 14.30
C LEU A 206 4.44 -5.52 15.22
N THR A 207 3.47 -4.75 15.70
CA THR A 207 2.45 -5.21 16.66
C THR A 207 1.07 -5.12 16.04
N GLN A 208 0.77 -5.99 15.09
CA GLN A 208 -0.58 -6.11 14.53
C GLN A 208 -1.05 -7.57 14.62
N PRO A 209 -2.38 -7.79 14.73
CA PRO A 209 -2.93 -9.13 14.55
C PRO A 209 -2.47 -9.73 13.21
N THR A 210 -2.32 -11.04 13.16
CA THR A 210 -2.13 -11.76 11.90
C THR A 210 -3.33 -11.49 10.98
N HIS A 211 -3.07 -10.99 9.78
CA HIS A 211 -4.09 -10.52 8.83
C HIS A 211 -3.65 -10.73 7.37
N GLY A 212 -4.49 -10.38 6.39
CA GLY A 212 -4.11 -10.31 4.98
C GLY A 212 -4.32 -11.59 4.16
N TYR A 213 -4.19 -11.44 2.84
CA TYR A 213 -4.48 -12.47 1.83
C TYR A 213 -3.39 -12.47 0.73
N PRO A 214 -2.89 -13.64 0.28
CA PRO A 214 -3.20 -14.95 0.81
C PRO A 214 -2.50 -15.24 2.14
N HIS A 215 -1.42 -14.52 2.46
CA HIS A 215 -0.52 -14.88 3.56
C HIS A 215 0.06 -13.66 4.30
N HIS A 216 0.44 -13.87 5.55
CA HIS A 216 1.20 -12.92 6.37
C HIS A 216 2.26 -13.73 7.10
N TYR A 217 3.51 -13.42 6.79
CA TYR A 217 4.68 -14.19 7.17
C TYR A 217 5.49 -13.51 8.27
N TYR A 218 5.55 -12.18 8.28
CA TYR A 218 6.49 -11.45 9.14
C TYR A 218 5.88 -10.20 9.76
N ASN A 219 6.02 -10.05 11.07
CA ASN A 219 6.04 -8.74 11.72
C ASN A 219 7.50 -8.34 11.93
N MET A 220 7.88 -7.11 11.61
CA MET A 220 9.28 -6.69 11.61
C MET A 220 9.55 -5.56 12.61
N THR A 221 10.66 -5.67 13.35
CA THR A 221 11.22 -4.52 14.07
C THR A 221 11.92 -3.58 13.10
N ALA A 222 12.30 -2.39 13.58
CA ALA A 222 13.13 -1.48 12.80
C ALA A 222 14.44 -2.14 12.32
N GLU A 223 15.12 -2.88 13.19
CA GLU A 223 16.35 -3.62 12.85
C GLU A 223 16.09 -4.70 11.80
N GLY A 224 14.92 -5.36 11.85
CA GLY A 224 14.49 -6.33 10.84
C GLY A 224 14.40 -5.69 9.45
N ILE A 225 13.73 -4.53 9.37
CA ILE A 225 13.61 -3.76 8.12
C ILE A 225 14.99 -3.32 7.63
N LEU A 226 15.83 -2.73 8.50
CA LEU A 226 17.17 -2.27 8.14
C LEU A 226 18.06 -3.41 7.64
N ASN A 227 17.91 -4.61 8.21
CA ASN A 227 18.68 -5.79 7.81
C ASN A 227 18.31 -6.30 6.40
N LEU A 228 17.11 -6.01 5.89
CA LEU A 228 16.73 -6.36 4.52
C LEU A 228 17.59 -5.62 3.48
N PHE A 229 17.94 -4.37 3.76
CA PHE A 229 18.66 -3.49 2.84
C PHE A 229 20.15 -3.35 3.17
N GLY A 230 20.54 -3.59 4.43
CA GLY A 230 21.92 -3.54 4.89
C GLY A 230 22.59 -2.20 4.59
N SER A 231 23.87 -2.25 4.16
CA SER A 231 24.65 -1.05 3.84
C SER A 231 24.33 -0.45 2.45
N ALA A 232 23.33 -0.97 1.74
CA ALA A 232 22.95 -0.46 0.42
C ALA A 232 22.12 0.83 0.49
N ILE A 233 21.60 1.17 1.67
CA ILE A 233 20.81 2.39 1.92
C ILE A 233 21.51 3.29 2.94
N ASN A 234 21.27 4.59 2.82
CA ASN A 234 21.60 5.56 3.86
C ASN A 234 20.32 5.89 4.63
N VAL A 235 20.30 5.63 5.93
CA VAL A 235 19.10 5.80 6.76
C VAL A 235 19.02 7.24 7.25
N GLU A 236 18.04 7.99 6.74
CA GLU A 236 17.82 9.37 7.19
C GLU A 236 17.03 9.45 8.51
N ARG A 237 16.00 8.61 8.65
CA ARG A 237 15.10 8.61 9.81
C ARG A 237 14.47 7.24 10.02
N VAL A 238 14.29 6.86 11.29
CA VAL A 238 13.44 5.74 11.73
C VAL A 238 12.49 6.30 12.77
N TYR A 239 11.19 6.19 12.54
CA TYR A 239 10.17 6.76 13.43
C TYR A 239 8.83 6.06 13.25
N VAL A 240 7.86 6.38 14.11
CA VAL A 240 6.51 5.82 14.09
C VAL A 240 5.50 6.94 13.78
N PRO A 241 4.85 6.96 12.60
CA PRO A 241 3.80 7.94 12.33
C PRO A 241 2.54 7.68 13.17
N GLU A 242 1.70 8.70 13.35
CA GLU A 242 0.48 8.61 14.17
C GLU A 242 -0.44 7.45 13.76
N SER A 243 -0.54 7.18 12.45
CA SER A 243 -1.31 6.09 11.84
C SER A 243 -0.82 4.68 12.20
N THR A 244 0.38 4.55 12.77
CA THR A 244 0.96 3.26 13.19
C THR A 244 1.43 3.28 14.64
N SER A 245 1.03 4.30 15.41
CA SER A 245 1.32 4.39 16.83
C SER A 245 0.68 3.24 17.62
N ALA A 246 1.23 2.94 18.79
CA ALA A 246 0.82 1.78 19.59
C ALA A 246 -0.68 1.73 19.94
N ILE A 247 -1.37 2.89 19.95
CA ILE A 247 -2.82 2.92 20.22
C ILE A 247 -3.62 2.20 19.13
N TRP A 248 -3.18 2.24 17.88
CA TRP A 248 -3.82 1.50 16.78
C TRP A 248 -3.67 0.00 16.96
N SER A 249 -2.48 -0.46 17.36
CA SER A 249 -2.22 -1.85 17.71
C SER A 249 -3.10 -2.33 18.86
N ILE A 250 -3.18 -1.54 19.94
CA ILE A 250 -4.04 -1.84 21.10
C ILE A 250 -5.50 -1.92 20.65
N TYR A 251 -5.99 -0.91 19.94
CA TYR A 251 -7.35 -0.87 19.43
C TYR A 251 -7.69 -2.10 18.60
N TRP A 252 -6.83 -2.47 17.64
CA TRP A 252 -7.09 -3.59 16.75
C TRP A 252 -7.05 -4.93 17.50
N ILE A 253 -6.03 -5.17 18.32
CA ILE A 253 -5.94 -6.38 19.14
C ILE A 253 -7.17 -6.50 20.05
N MET A 254 -7.58 -5.42 20.72
CA MET A 254 -8.77 -5.43 21.58
C MET A 254 -10.06 -5.66 20.80
N SER A 255 -10.16 -5.13 19.57
CA SER A 255 -11.33 -5.34 18.71
C SER A 255 -11.43 -6.79 18.24
N GLU A 256 -10.33 -7.37 17.78
CA GLU A 256 -10.26 -8.79 17.38
C GLU A 256 -10.54 -9.73 18.55
N TRP A 257 -10.04 -9.36 19.74
CA TRP A 257 -10.32 -10.09 20.97
C TRP A 257 -11.81 -10.06 21.28
N ALA A 258 -12.40 -8.86 21.34
CA ALA A 258 -13.82 -8.67 21.64
C ALA A 258 -14.75 -9.41 20.65
N ASP A 259 -14.41 -9.40 19.36
CA ASP A 259 -15.14 -10.11 18.30
C ASP A 259 -15.20 -11.63 18.53
N GLY A 260 -14.19 -12.20 19.20
CA GLY A 260 -14.13 -13.62 19.51
C GLY A 260 -14.88 -14.08 20.76
N LEU A 261 -15.59 -13.18 21.47
CA LEU A 261 -16.19 -13.47 22.78
C LEU A 261 -17.71 -13.63 22.73
N ASP A 262 -18.25 -14.45 23.66
CA ASP A 262 -19.69 -14.45 23.91
C ASP A 262 -20.14 -13.23 24.73
N GLU A 263 -21.45 -13.07 24.92
CA GLU A 263 -22.02 -11.91 25.61
C GLU A 263 -21.49 -11.72 27.04
N ASN A 264 -21.30 -12.80 27.80
CA ASN A 264 -20.86 -12.74 29.19
C ASN A 264 -19.38 -12.39 29.29
N ALA A 265 -18.54 -13.08 28.51
CA ALA A 265 -17.11 -12.80 28.46
C ALA A 265 -16.82 -11.41 27.89
N LEU A 266 -17.58 -10.96 26.90
CA LEU A 266 -17.47 -9.61 26.34
C LEU A 266 -17.81 -8.53 27.38
N LYS A 267 -18.85 -8.76 28.20
CA LYS A 267 -19.21 -7.84 29.28
C LYS A 267 -18.09 -7.74 30.32
N GLU A 268 -17.51 -8.88 30.68
CA GLU A 268 -16.37 -8.94 31.59
C GLU A 268 -15.13 -8.23 31.00
N PHE A 269 -14.82 -8.51 29.73
CA PHE A 269 -13.71 -7.90 29.00
C PHE A 269 -13.86 -6.37 28.89
N LYS A 270 -15.07 -5.87 28.61
CA LYS A 270 -15.36 -4.43 28.55
C LYS A 270 -15.27 -3.73 29.91
N ALA A 271 -15.34 -4.47 31.01
CA ALA A 271 -15.17 -3.94 32.36
C ALA A 271 -13.71 -3.92 32.82
N LEU A 272 -12.80 -4.56 32.06
CA LEU A 272 -11.38 -4.63 32.39
C LEU A 272 -10.75 -3.24 32.38
N THR A 273 -10.04 -2.92 33.45
CA THR A 273 -9.31 -1.66 33.58
C THR A 273 -7.85 -1.80 33.15
N VAL A 274 -7.24 -0.68 32.74
CA VAL A 274 -5.80 -0.65 32.46
C VAL A 274 -4.99 -1.04 33.71
N GLU A 275 -5.44 -0.65 34.90
CA GLU A 275 -4.80 -1.02 36.18
C GLU A 275 -4.77 -2.54 36.38
N GLU A 276 -5.86 -3.25 36.09
CA GLU A 276 -5.88 -4.72 36.17
C GLU A 276 -4.93 -5.38 35.17
N ILE A 277 -4.78 -4.82 33.95
CA ILE A 277 -3.81 -5.30 32.96
C ILE A 277 -2.38 -5.12 33.46
N LEU A 278 -2.08 -3.97 34.08
CA LEU A 278 -0.74 -3.63 34.59
C LEU A 278 -0.30 -4.52 35.77
N GLN A 279 -1.22 -5.24 36.41
CA GLN A 279 -0.88 -6.27 37.41
C GLN A 279 -0.24 -7.53 36.79
N GLY A 280 -0.33 -7.68 35.46
CA GLY A 280 0.37 -8.69 34.67
C GLY A 280 -0.47 -9.95 34.36
N PRO A 281 -0.04 -10.76 33.37
CA PRO A 281 -0.86 -11.86 32.84
C PRO A 281 -1.37 -12.90 33.85
N PRO A 282 -0.61 -13.34 34.89
CA PRO A 282 -1.08 -14.38 35.81
C PRO A 282 -2.41 -14.07 36.52
N THR A 283 -2.77 -12.79 36.70
CA THR A 283 -4.05 -12.40 37.31
C THR A 283 -5.23 -12.55 36.35
N LEU A 284 -4.96 -12.68 35.04
CA LEU A 284 -5.94 -12.68 33.96
C LEU A 284 -6.07 -14.03 33.23
N LEU A 285 -5.09 -14.94 33.32
CA LEU A 285 -5.08 -16.20 32.55
C LEU A 285 -6.31 -17.10 32.77
N ASP A 286 -6.94 -17.01 33.95
CA ASP A 286 -8.12 -17.79 34.28
C ASP A 286 -9.46 -17.13 33.92
N ARG A 287 -9.44 -15.88 33.43
CA ARG A 287 -10.65 -15.10 33.10
C ARG A 287 -11.34 -15.66 31.86
N SER A 288 -12.66 -15.51 31.80
CA SER A 288 -13.49 -16.11 30.74
C SER A 288 -13.07 -15.61 29.34
N PHE A 289 -12.79 -14.31 29.22
CA PHE A 289 -12.36 -13.68 27.99
C PHE A 289 -10.98 -14.15 27.50
N VAL A 290 -10.13 -14.74 28.35
CA VAL A 290 -8.87 -15.37 27.92
C VAL A 290 -9.13 -16.81 27.46
N LYS A 291 -9.87 -17.60 28.24
CA LYS A 291 -10.04 -19.03 28.00
C LYS A 291 -11.01 -19.40 26.87
N GLN A 292 -11.91 -18.49 26.52
CA GLN A 292 -12.96 -18.78 25.53
C GLN A 292 -12.52 -18.60 24.08
N LEU A 293 -11.44 -17.85 23.82
CA LEU A 293 -11.01 -17.59 22.45
C LEU A 293 -10.76 -18.89 21.69
N SER A 294 -11.27 -18.94 20.45
CA SER A 294 -10.98 -20.06 19.55
C SER A 294 -9.47 -20.20 19.29
N ALA A 295 -9.02 -21.38 18.89
CA ALA A 295 -7.62 -21.60 18.53
C ALA A 295 -7.16 -20.66 17.40
N LYS A 296 -8.03 -20.38 16.42
CA LYS A 296 -7.75 -19.40 15.36
C LYS A 296 -7.60 -18.00 15.93
N LYS A 297 -8.55 -17.51 16.73
CA LYS A 297 -8.45 -16.15 17.31
C LYS A 297 -7.21 -16.01 18.19
N ASN A 298 -6.87 -17.04 18.97
CA ASN A 298 -5.62 -17.05 19.73
C ASN A 298 -4.38 -16.88 18.85
N LEU A 299 -4.34 -17.50 17.66
CA LEU A 299 -3.25 -17.29 16.68
C LEU A 299 -3.27 -15.89 16.07
N ASP A 300 -4.47 -15.38 15.75
CA ASP A 300 -4.62 -14.06 15.11
C ASP A 300 -4.09 -12.94 16.01
N ILE A 301 -4.30 -12.99 17.33
CA ILE A 301 -3.84 -11.95 18.29
C ILE A 301 -2.69 -12.39 19.20
N ALA A 302 -1.97 -13.47 18.82
CA ALA A 302 -0.91 -14.02 19.65
C ALA A 302 0.25 -13.03 19.87
N SER A 303 0.83 -13.04 21.06
CA SER A 303 2.13 -12.39 21.29
C SER A 303 3.31 -13.18 20.72
N SER A 304 3.13 -14.48 20.49
CA SER A 304 4.09 -15.38 19.84
C SER A 304 3.41 -16.66 19.37
N THR A 305 4.00 -17.30 18.36
CA THR A 305 3.54 -18.60 17.85
C THR A 305 4.62 -19.65 18.10
N THR A 306 4.24 -20.79 18.66
CA THR A 306 5.16 -21.91 18.93
C THR A 306 4.88 -23.05 17.95
N VAL A 307 5.91 -23.49 17.22
CA VAL A 307 5.87 -24.66 16.33
C VAL A 307 6.80 -25.73 16.88
N ILE A 308 6.26 -26.91 17.22
CA ILE A 308 7.03 -28.08 17.65
C ILE A 308 6.95 -29.12 16.54
N ALA A 309 8.06 -29.39 15.87
CA ALA A 309 8.14 -30.32 14.76
C ALA A 309 9.34 -31.25 14.88
N LYS A 310 9.27 -32.42 14.22
CA LYS A 310 10.42 -33.30 14.03
C LYS A 310 10.97 -33.07 12.62
N ARG A 311 12.29 -32.97 12.52
CA ARG A 311 12.97 -32.99 11.22
C ARG A 311 12.74 -34.35 10.57
N VAL A 312 12.25 -34.34 9.33
CA VAL A 312 12.19 -35.52 8.45
C VAL A 312 13.48 -35.66 7.66
#